data_AF-A0A2W1U9T3-F1
#
_entry.id   AF-A0A2W1U9T3-F1
#
_cell.length_a   1.000
_cell.length_b   1.000
_cell.length_c   1.000
_cell.angle_alpha   90.00
_cell.angle_beta   90.00
_cell.angle_gamma   90.00
#
_symmetry.space_group_name_H-M   'P 1'
#
loop_
_entity.id
_entity.type
_entity.pdbx_description
1 polymer ?
#
loop_
_entity_poly.entity_id
_entity_poly.type
_entity_poly.pdbx_seq_one_letter_code
_entity_poly.pdbx_strand_id
1 'polypeptide(L)' 'MDLPDGPPPEAASHRTDAEALAGELLIWVQDGTMQMVELPWFTDAMPTELPRVDQLVHPQIERPGRRGL' A
#
# COMPACT_ATOMS: atom_id res chain seq x y z
N MET A 1 20.34 -18.71 -0.30
CA MET A 1 20.97 -17.41 -0.59
C MET A 1 20.31 -16.44 0.37
N ASP A 2 21.10 -15.76 1.19
CA ASP A 2 20.58 -14.75 2.12
C ASP A 2 20.64 -13.41 1.39
N LEU A 3 19.47 -12.86 1.06
CA LEU A 3 19.34 -11.58 0.38
C LEU A 3 18.92 -10.56 1.44
N PRO A 4 19.62 -9.41 1.55
CA PRO A 4 19.21 -8.40 2.50
C PRO A 4 17.81 -7.90 2.15
N ASP A 5 16.99 -7.64 3.17
CA ASP A 5 15.68 -7.02 2.97
C ASP A 5 15.86 -5.69 2.23
N GLY A 6 15.07 -5.50 1.17
CA GLY A 6 14.93 -4.21 0.52
C GLY A 6 14.19 -3.21 1.41
N PRO A 7 14.11 -1.93 1.03
CA PRO A 7 13.22 -1.00 1.71
C PRO A 7 11.78 -1.54 1.68
N PRO A 8 10.99 -1.30 2.74
CA PRO A 8 9.58 -1.66 2.73
C PRO A 8 8.84 -0.91 1.60
N PRO A 9 7.81 -1.52 0.99
CA PRO A 9 7.01 -0.84 -0.01
C PRO A 9 6.20 0.30 0.60
N GLU A 10 5.82 1.26 -0.24
CA GLU A 10 4.76 2.21 0.13
C GLU A 10 3.44 1.44 0.17
N ALA A 11 2.72 1.54 1.29
CA ALA A 11 1.53 0.74 1.55
C ALA A 11 0.31 1.64 1.79
N ALA A 12 -0.83 1.21 1.24
CA ALA A 12 -2.14 1.76 1.57
C ALA A 12 -3.13 0.61 1.73
N SER A 13 -3.96 0.67 2.78
CA SER A 13 -5.12 -0.21 2.87
C SER A 13 -6.16 0.23 1.84
N HIS A 14 -7.01 -0.67 1.35
CA HIS A 14 -8.15 -0.28 0.51
C HIS A 14 -9.47 -0.86 1.02
N ARG A 15 -10.53 -0.11 0.76
CA ARG A 15 -11.93 -0.47 1.07
C ARG A 15 -12.73 -0.67 -0.20
N THR A 16 -13.81 -1.44 -0.08
CA THR A 16 -14.83 -1.57 -1.14
C THR A 16 -16.19 -1.14 -0.59
N ASP A 17 -17.21 -1.12 -1.44
CA ASP A 17 -18.58 -0.85 -0.99
C ASP A 17 -19.11 -1.98 -0.08
N ALA A 18 -18.54 -3.19 -0.20
CA ALA A 18 -18.90 -4.36 0.58
C ALA A 18 -18.07 -4.50 1.88
N GLU A 19 -16.80 -4.13 1.84
CA GLU A 19 -15.84 -4.42 2.92
C GLU A 19 -15.06 -3.15 3.34
N ALA A 20 -15.06 -2.87 4.64
CA ALA A 20 -14.36 -1.72 5.20
C ALA A 20 -12.82 -1.85 5.12
N LEU A 21 -12.32 -3.09 5.02
CA LEU A 21 -10.91 -3.41 4.82
C LEU A 21 -10.79 -4.62 3.90
N ALA A 22 -10.63 -4.38 2.60
CA ALA A 22 -10.61 -5.42 1.59
C ALA A 22 -9.21 -5.99 1.32
N GLY A 23 -8.16 -5.21 1.61
CA GLY A 23 -6.77 -5.61 1.42
C GLY A 23 -5.81 -4.42 1.46
N GLU A 24 -4.64 -4.60 0.87
CA GLU A 24 -3.60 -3.58 0.77
C GLU A 24 -3.13 -3.41 -0.68
N LEU A 25 -2.67 -2.21 -1.01
CA LEU A 25 -1.94 -1.90 -2.23
C LEU A 25 -0.50 -1.61 -1.81
N LEU A 26 0.44 -2.43 -2.31
CA LEU A 26 1.87 -2.27 -2.05
C LEU A 26 2.56 -1.81 -3.33
N ILE A 27 3.30 -0.71 -3.24
CA ILE A 27 4.03 -0.13 -4.37
C ILE A 27 5.53 -0.18 -4.04
N TRP A 28 6.25 -0.96 -4.83
CA TRP A 28 7.70 -1.09 -4.72
C TRP A 28 8.35 -0.02 -5.60
N VAL A 29 9.11 0.88 -4.97
CA VAL A 29 9.83 1.96 -5.66
C VAL A 29 11.33 1.78 -5.45
N GLN A 30 12.08 1.82 -6.55
CA GLN A 30 13.53 1.85 -6.55
C GLN A 30 13.99 3.02 -7.42
N ASP A 31 14.87 3.86 -6.88
CA ASP A 31 15.41 5.05 -7.55
C ASP A 31 14.33 5.96 -8.16
N GLY A 32 13.24 6.19 -7.40
CA GLY A 32 12.10 7.01 -7.82
C GLY A 32 11.22 6.39 -8.91
N THR A 33 11.51 5.14 -9.32
CA THR A 33 10.75 4.41 -10.33
C THR A 33 9.96 3.27 -9.69
N MET A 34 8.68 3.17 -10.03
CA MET A 34 7.84 2.04 -9.62
C MET A 34 8.31 0.77 -10.35
N GLN A 35 8.72 -0.22 -9.57
CA GLN A 35 9.20 -1.51 -10.07
C GLN A 35 8.08 -2.55 -10.11
N MET A 36 7.23 -2.57 -9.09
CA MET A 36 6.19 -3.58 -8.93
C MET A 36 5.01 -3.05 -8.11
N VAL A 37 3.84 -3.61 -8.39
CA VAL A 37 2.62 -3.41 -7.62
C VAL A 37 2.13 -4.77 -7.15
N GLU A 38 1.86 -4.90 -5.86
CA GLU A 38 1.18 -6.05 -5.28
C GLU A 38 -0.17 -5.63 -4.72
N LEU A 39 -1.15 -6.53 -4.83
CA LEU A 39 -2.51 -6.32 -4.34
C LEU A 39 -2.93 -7.52 -3.48
N PRO A 40 -2.34 -7.72 -2.29
CA PRO A 40 -2.85 -8.70 -1.34
C PRO A 40 -4.27 -8.34 -0.89
N TRP A 41 -5.13 -9.35 -0.75
CA TRP A 41 -6.52 -9.18 -0.33
C TRP A 41 -6.84 -10.06 0.88
N PHE A 42 -7.77 -9.59 1.71
CA PHE A 42 -8.19 -10.27 2.95
C PHE A 42 -9.56 -10.93 2.83
N THR A 43 -10.21 -10.76 1.69
CA THR A 43 -11.55 -11.28 1.41
C THR A 43 -11.47 -12.64 0.72
N ASP A 44 -12.60 -13.34 0.61
CA ASP A 44 -12.68 -14.58 -0.16
C ASP A 44 -12.75 -14.34 -1.69
N ALA A 45 -12.97 -13.09 -2.10
CA ALA A 45 -13.11 -12.70 -3.50
C ALA A 45 -11.84 -11.99 -3.99
N MET A 46 -11.11 -12.64 -4.91
CA MET A 46 -9.93 -12.04 -5.53
C MET A 46 -10.31 -10.75 -6.30
N PRO A 47 -9.62 -9.62 -6.06
CA PRO A 47 -9.85 -8.40 -6.79
C PRO A 47 -9.45 -8.54 -8.27
N THR A 48 -10.29 -8.03 -9.17
CA THR A 48 -10.04 -8.04 -10.62
C THR A 48 -9.50 -6.71 -11.15
N GLU A 49 -9.47 -5.69 -10.30
CA GLU A 49 -9.06 -4.33 -10.63
C GLU A 49 -8.26 -3.73 -9.48
N LEU A 50 -7.42 -2.73 -9.80
CA LEU A 50 -6.76 -1.93 -8.77
C LEU A 50 -7.78 -1.03 -8.07
N PRO A 51 -7.62 -0.79 -6.76
CA PRO A 51 -8.46 0.15 -6.04
C PRO A 51 -8.32 1.56 -6.62
N ARG A 52 -9.44 2.28 -6.67
CA ARG A 52 -9.47 3.71 -7.00
C ARG A 52 -8.84 4.52 -5.87
N VAL A 53 -8.38 5.73 -6.19
CA VAL A 53 -7.72 6.61 -5.21
C VAL A 53 -8.60 6.91 -3.99
N ASP A 54 -9.91 7.08 -4.18
CA ASP A 54 -10.88 7.33 -3.10
C ASP A 54 -11.18 6.10 -2.21
N GLN A 55 -10.78 4.92 -2.68
CA GLN A 55 -10.82 3.66 -1.94
C GLN A 55 -9.56 3.42 -1.11
N LEU A 56 -8.48 4.20 -1.31
CA LEU A 56 -7.25 4.07 -0.54
C LEU A 56 -7.35 4.78 0.81
N VAL A 57 -6.85 4.09 1.84
CA VAL A 57 -6.70 4.58 3.20
C VAL A 57 -5.23 4.47 3.55
N HIS A 58 -4.54 5.60 3.55
CA HIS A 58 -3.15 5.64 3.97
C HIS A 58 -3.08 5.55 5.49
N PRO A 59 -2.21 4.69 6.05
CA PRO A 59 -1.88 4.81 7.45
C PRO A 59 -1.36 6.24 7.66
N GLN A 60 -1.84 6.90 8.72
CA GLN A 60 -1.38 8.22 9.09
C GLN A 60 0.10 8.08 9.48
N ILE A 61 1.00 8.22 8.52
CA ILE A 61 2.43 8.17 8.77
C ILE A 61 2.71 9.38 9.67
N GLU A 62 2.90 9.15 10.96
CA GLU A 62 3.54 10.13 11.84
C GLU A 62 4.94 10.35 11.27
N ARG A 63 5.08 11.32 10.36
CA ARG A 63 6.38 11.74 9.87
C ARG A 63 7.12 12.36 11.05
N PRO A 64 8.20 11.77 11.57
CA PRO A 64 8.98 12.43 12.59
C PRO A 64 9.68 13.62 11.93
N GLY A 65 9.24 14.83 12.27
CA GLY A 65 9.94 16.06 11.90
C GLY A 65 9.22 16.95 10.89
N ARG A 66 8.19 17.64 11.36
CA ARG A 66 8.03 19.05 10.99
C ARG A 66 7.73 19.84 12.26
N ARG A 67 8.76 20.06 13.09
CA ARG A 67 8.72 21.17 14.05
C ARG A 67 8.64 22.43 13.20
N GLY A 68 7.57 23.19 13.39
CA GLY A 68 7.46 24.54 12.85
C GLY A 68 8.68 25.35 13.24
N LEU A 69 9.15 26.14 12.27
CA LEU A 69 9.87 27.37 12.54
C LEU A 69 8.93 28.35 13.25
#